data_AF-A0A116NNJ7-F1
#
_entry.id   AF-A0A116NNJ7-F1
#
_cell.length_a   1.000
_cell.length_b   1.000
_cell.length_c   1.000
_cell.angle_alpha   90.00
_cell.angle_beta   90.00
_cell.angle_gamma   90.00
#
_symmetry.space_group_name_H-M   'P 1'
#
loop_
_entity.id
_entity.type
_entity.pdbx_description
1 polymer ?
#
loop_
_entity_poly.entity_id
_entity_poly.type
_entity_poly.pdbx_seq_one_letter_code
_entity_poly.pdbx_strand_id
1 'polypeptide(L)'
;MKEFLMEKIQTSQPYTNAELIWLLENIGHPDPAIRDELVYASFCHIFLEGLITREQAQSLLQFSQETKPFSLEGSTQKRSFTCLLYCLLLSVDNEPESIYHAFLSTNDRELVFQQALDYLTIEHDWSGYDEKLGWIHTAAHGADFLLAASCHDQFPDEKSKAVWQTIVTCLTKQSKVFSAGEEIRLAQIPVYLLLNEKVSSQELTEWISKLDFPNQEPVDYFRWLNLQHFLSSLYFQLKSQQALAEEIGQAIENRIETA
;
A
#
# COMPACT_ATOMS: atom_id res chain seq x y z
N MET A 1 -9.84 27.54 -5.50
CA MET A 1 -9.23 26.51 -4.63
C MET A 1 -8.00 25.89 -5.29
N LYS A 2 -8.13 25.25 -6.46
CA LYS A 2 -7.01 24.64 -7.20
C LYS A 2 -5.75 25.52 -7.31
N GLU A 3 -5.84 26.69 -7.96
CA GLU A 3 -4.69 27.59 -8.19
C GLU A 3 -4.02 28.02 -6.88
N PHE A 4 -4.84 28.39 -5.89
CA PHE A 4 -4.36 28.76 -4.56
C PHE A 4 -3.60 27.63 -3.87
N LEU A 5 -4.10 26.39 -3.93
CA LEU A 5 -3.41 25.23 -3.34
C LEU A 5 -2.11 24.89 -4.07
N MET A 6 -2.06 25.08 -5.40
CA MET A 6 -0.83 24.88 -6.17
C MET A 6 0.28 25.84 -5.74
N GLU A 7 -0.05 27.10 -5.50
CA GLU A 7 0.90 28.07 -4.94
C GLU A 7 1.29 27.72 -3.50
N LYS A 8 0.30 27.30 -2.70
CA LYS A 8 0.48 27.01 -1.28
C LYS A 8 1.45 25.86 -1.01
N ILE A 9 1.52 24.84 -1.88
CA ILE A 9 2.50 23.74 -1.79
C ILE A 9 3.96 24.26 -1.74
N GLN A 10 4.22 25.47 -2.27
CA GLN A 10 5.54 26.08 -2.26
C GLN A 10 5.80 26.95 -1.02
N THR A 11 4.95 26.88 0.00
CA THR A 11 4.97 27.75 1.19
C THR A 11 4.75 26.97 2.47
N SER A 12 5.23 27.46 3.61
CA SER A 12 4.95 26.84 4.92
C SER A 12 3.63 27.33 5.56
N GLN A 13 2.64 27.71 4.76
CA GLN A 13 1.35 28.18 5.29
C GLN A 13 0.49 26.99 5.76
N PRO A 14 -0.08 27.01 6.98
CA PRO A 14 -0.93 25.94 7.48
C PRO A 14 -2.19 25.72 6.64
N TYR A 15 -2.65 24.47 6.54
CA TYR A 15 -3.86 24.13 5.78
C TYR A 15 -5.13 24.23 6.64
N THR A 16 -6.20 24.74 6.04
CA THR A 16 -7.51 24.89 6.70
C THR A 16 -8.38 23.64 6.51
N ASN A 17 -9.39 23.43 7.36
CA ASN A 17 -10.30 22.29 7.21
C ASN A 17 -11.05 22.29 5.87
N ALA A 18 -11.39 23.47 5.34
CA ALA A 18 -12.04 23.58 4.03
C ALA A 18 -11.11 23.12 2.89
N GLU A 19 -9.81 23.37 3.00
CA GLU A 19 -8.80 22.89 2.06
C GLU A 19 -8.62 21.38 2.18
N LEU A 20 -8.55 20.84 3.40
CA LEU A 20 -8.46 19.40 3.66
C LEU A 20 -9.65 18.64 3.08
N ILE A 21 -10.88 19.17 3.26
CA ILE A 21 -12.09 18.59 2.67
C ILE A 21 -12.01 18.62 1.14
N TRP A 22 -11.59 19.75 0.56
CA TRP A 22 -11.44 19.85 -0.89
C TRP A 22 -10.42 18.83 -1.43
N LEU A 23 -9.29 18.62 -0.73
CA LEU A 23 -8.31 17.60 -1.09
C LEU A 23 -8.93 16.18 -1.05
N LEU A 24 -9.71 15.85 -0.01
CA LEU A 24 -10.41 14.56 0.08
C LEU A 24 -11.45 14.37 -1.03
N GLU A 25 -12.23 15.40 -1.36
CA GLU A 25 -13.21 15.37 -2.45
C GLU A 25 -12.54 15.11 -3.82
N ASN A 26 -11.28 15.53 -3.96
CA ASN A 26 -10.51 15.42 -5.21
C ASN A 26 -9.45 14.31 -5.19
N ILE A 27 -9.41 13.47 -4.15
CA ILE A 27 -8.40 12.39 -4.01
C ILE A 27 -8.46 11.36 -5.14
N GLY A 28 -9.61 11.19 -5.77
CA GLY A 28 -9.83 10.30 -6.91
C GLY A 28 -10.04 11.03 -8.24
N HIS A 29 -9.58 12.28 -8.38
CA HIS A 29 -9.85 13.10 -9.56
C HIS A 29 -9.28 12.45 -10.85
N PRO A 30 -9.99 12.49 -12.00
CA PRO A 30 -9.53 11.84 -13.23
C PRO A 30 -8.29 12.50 -13.85
N ASP A 31 -8.13 13.82 -13.69
CA ASP A 31 -6.95 14.58 -14.13
C ASP A 31 -5.76 14.35 -13.17
N PRO A 32 -4.65 13.74 -13.64
CA PRO A 32 -3.43 13.52 -12.83
C PRO A 32 -2.80 14.81 -12.30
N ALA A 33 -2.93 15.93 -13.01
CA ALA A 33 -2.40 17.21 -12.53
C ALA A 33 -3.14 17.71 -11.28
N ILE A 34 -4.40 17.27 -11.08
CA ILE A 34 -5.15 17.54 -9.85
C ILE A 34 -4.88 16.46 -8.82
N ARG A 35 -4.94 15.19 -9.20
CA ARG A 35 -4.86 14.08 -8.26
C ARG A 35 -3.45 13.85 -7.71
N ASP A 36 -2.45 13.78 -8.58
CA ASP A 36 -1.08 13.42 -8.25
C ASP A 36 -0.28 14.66 -7.86
N GLU A 37 -0.21 15.63 -8.78
CA GLU A 37 0.66 16.82 -8.64
C GLU A 37 0.15 17.85 -7.63
N LEU A 38 -1.15 17.83 -7.33
CA LEU A 38 -1.77 18.75 -6.37
C LEU A 38 -2.27 18.03 -5.13
N VAL A 39 -3.19 17.08 -5.24
CA VAL A 39 -3.84 16.49 -4.07
C VAL A 39 -2.86 15.62 -3.28
N TYR A 40 -2.25 14.61 -3.91
CA TYR A 40 -1.28 13.77 -3.23
C TYR A 40 -0.04 14.55 -2.79
N ALA A 41 0.48 15.43 -3.65
CA ALA A 41 1.59 16.32 -3.29
C ALA A 41 1.25 17.22 -2.07
N SER A 42 0.01 17.73 -1.97
CA SER A 42 -0.43 18.49 -0.79
C SER A 42 -0.44 17.63 0.46
N PHE A 43 -0.92 16.38 0.40
CA PHE A 43 -0.87 15.49 1.57
C PHE A 43 0.57 15.21 2.00
N CYS A 44 1.48 14.92 1.07
CA CYS A 44 2.91 14.77 1.37
C CYS A 44 3.46 16.03 2.05
N HIS A 45 3.22 17.20 1.45
CA HIS A 45 3.67 18.48 1.98
C HIS A 45 3.11 18.75 3.40
N ILE A 46 1.82 18.52 3.61
CA ILE A 46 1.15 18.69 4.91
C ILE A 46 1.84 17.87 6.00
N PHE A 47 2.04 16.57 5.74
CA PHE A 47 2.52 15.64 6.75
C PHE A 47 4.03 15.71 6.98
N LEU A 48 4.81 15.99 5.92
CA LEU A 48 6.27 16.13 6.04
C LEU A 48 6.67 17.45 6.72
N GLU A 49 5.92 18.54 6.48
CA GLU A 49 6.23 19.87 7.02
C GLU A 49 5.40 20.25 8.25
N GLY A 50 4.52 19.35 8.73
CA GLY A 50 3.75 19.58 9.95
C GLY A 50 2.73 20.73 9.85
N LEU A 51 2.07 20.89 8.69
CA LEU A 51 1.29 22.10 8.36
C LEU A 51 -0.18 22.06 8.78
N ILE A 52 -0.57 21.07 9.57
CA ILE A 52 -1.89 20.99 10.22
C ILE A 52 -1.75 20.50 11.66
N THR A 53 -2.74 20.80 12.50
CA THR A 53 -2.74 20.28 13.88
C THR A 53 -3.05 18.78 13.93
N ARG A 54 -2.77 18.13 15.07
CA ARG A 54 -3.10 16.71 15.29
C ARG A 54 -4.61 16.46 15.20
N GLU A 55 -5.42 17.40 15.70
CA GLU A 55 -6.88 17.34 15.63
C GLU A 55 -7.37 17.42 14.18
N GLN A 56 -6.73 18.25 13.35
CA GLN A 56 -7.04 18.31 11.93
C GLN A 56 -6.66 17.01 11.21
N ALA A 57 -5.52 16.40 11.56
CA ALA A 57 -5.11 15.11 11.00
C ALA A 57 -6.07 13.97 11.41
N GLN A 58 -6.53 13.94 12.67
CA GLN A 58 -7.57 13.00 13.11
C GLN A 58 -8.88 13.23 12.35
N SER A 59 -9.29 14.50 12.22
CA SER A 59 -10.50 14.87 11.49
C SER A 59 -10.41 14.46 10.01
N LEU A 60 -9.23 14.55 9.39
CA LEU A 60 -9.00 14.12 8.02
C LEU A 60 -9.27 12.62 7.84
N LEU A 61 -8.81 11.77 8.77
CA LEU A 61 -9.14 10.35 8.77
C LEU A 61 -10.66 10.15 8.90
N GLN A 62 -11.30 10.81 9.87
CA GLN A 62 -12.75 10.68 10.09
C GLN A 62 -13.57 11.07 8.85
N PHE A 63 -13.30 12.24 8.27
CA PHE A 63 -13.98 12.69 7.05
C PHE A 63 -13.72 11.75 5.87
N SER A 64 -12.51 11.22 5.72
CA SER A 64 -12.21 10.22 4.70
C SER A 64 -13.13 9.00 4.84
N GLN A 65 -13.31 8.49 6.07
CA GLN A 65 -14.15 7.31 6.37
C GLN A 65 -15.64 7.54 6.09
N GLU A 66 -16.17 8.74 6.34
CA GLU A 66 -17.56 9.10 6.02
C GLU A 66 -17.90 8.89 4.55
N THR A 67 -16.90 9.04 3.67
CA THR A 67 -17.07 8.86 2.22
C THR A 67 -16.96 7.41 1.74
N LYS A 68 -16.84 6.43 2.66
CA LYS A 68 -16.67 4.99 2.39
C LYS A 68 -15.58 4.76 1.34
N PRO A 69 -14.32 5.10 1.63
CA PRO A 69 -13.32 5.34 0.60
C PRO A 69 -12.96 4.11 -0.22
N PHE A 70 -13.16 2.90 0.32
CA PHE A 70 -12.93 1.63 -0.36
C PHE A 70 -14.20 0.96 -0.92
N SER A 71 -15.33 1.68 -0.98
CA SER A 71 -16.54 1.18 -1.64
C SER A 71 -16.28 0.91 -3.12
N LEU A 72 -16.70 -0.26 -3.61
CA LEU A 72 -16.64 -0.61 -5.04
C LEU A 72 -17.59 0.22 -5.92
N GLU A 73 -18.53 0.95 -5.31
CA GLU A 73 -19.37 1.93 -6.00
C GLU A 73 -18.61 3.22 -6.36
N GLY A 74 -17.48 3.48 -5.69
CA GLY A 74 -16.59 4.62 -5.95
C GLY A 74 -15.62 4.38 -7.11
N SER A 75 -14.88 5.42 -7.50
CA SER A 75 -13.85 5.30 -8.54
C SER A 75 -12.60 4.54 -8.04
N THR A 76 -11.94 3.81 -8.93
CA THR A 76 -10.70 3.09 -8.62
C THR A 76 -9.60 4.04 -8.16
N GLN A 77 -9.49 5.23 -8.76
CA GLN A 77 -8.54 6.26 -8.36
C GLN A 77 -8.76 6.68 -6.91
N LYS A 78 -10.02 6.88 -6.49
CA LYS A 78 -10.32 7.27 -5.11
C LYS A 78 -9.86 6.19 -4.13
N ARG A 79 -10.15 4.93 -4.41
CA ARG A 79 -9.71 3.81 -3.56
C ARG A 79 -8.19 3.75 -3.50
N SER A 80 -7.54 3.74 -4.66
CA SER A 80 -6.08 3.66 -4.80
C SER A 80 -5.33 4.81 -4.11
N PHE A 81 -5.76 6.06 -4.31
CA PHE A 81 -5.10 7.21 -3.69
C PHE A 81 -5.46 7.39 -2.22
N THR A 82 -6.57 6.79 -1.75
CA THR A 82 -6.82 6.71 -0.30
C THR A 82 -5.81 5.78 0.36
N CYS A 83 -5.36 4.70 -0.28
CA CYS A 83 -4.26 3.88 0.23
C CYS A 83 -3.03 4.74 0.51
N LEU A 84 -2.65 5.62 -0.41
CA LEU A 84 -1.52 6.53 -0.22
C LEU A 84 -1.72 7.52 0.93
N LEU A 85 -2.91 8.10 1.08
CA LEU A 85 -3.21 8.94 2.24
C LEU A 85 -3.05 8.15 3.55
N TYR A 86 -3.51 6.91 3.59
CA TYR A 86 -3.43 6.09 4.80
C TYR A 86 -2.00 5.62 5.07
N CYS A 87 -1.17 5.40 4.03
CA CYS A 87 0.27 5.25 4.20
C CYS A 87 0.89 6.44 4.94
N LEU A 88 0.57 7.67 4.50
CA LEU A 88 1.10 8.88 5.12
C LEU A 88 0.66 8.99 6.58
N LEU A 89 -0.62 8.79 6.87
CA LEU A 89 -1.16 8.84 8.23
C LEU A 89 -0.49 7.82 9.15
N LEU A 90 -0.35 6.57 8.71
CA LEU A 90 0.31 5.52 9.48
C LEU A 90 1.81 5.81 9.67
N SER A 91 2.47 6.30 8.63
CA SER A 91 3.90 6.63 8.69
C SER A 91 4.18 7.73 9.71
N VAL A 92 3.42 8.82 9.70
CA VAL A 92 3.64 9.92 10.65
C VAL A 92 3.13 9.61 12.06
N ASP A 93 2.19 8.67 12.20
CA ASP A 93 1.78 8.13 13.50
C ASP A 93 2.87 7.26 14.14
N ASN A 94 3.57 6.45 13.33
CA ASN A 94 4.61 5.53 13.81
C ASN A 94 6.00 6.19 13.95
N GLU A 95 6.22 7.38 13.38
CA GLU A 95 7.51 8.08 13.42
C GLU A 95 7.71 8.86 14.74
N PRO A 96 8.68 8.50 15.61
CA PRO A 96 8.86 9.16 16.91
C PRO A 96 9.17 10.66 16.85
N GLU A 97 9.88 11.12 15.81
CA GLU A 97 10.26 12.53 15.66
C GLU A 97 9.16 13.39 15.00
N SER A 98 8.09 12.75 14.51
CA SER A 98 6.95 13.44 13.90
C SER A 98 6.12 14.17 14.95
N ILE A 99 5.64 15.38 14.63
CA ILE A 99 4.64 16.08 15.46
C ILE A 99 3.31 15.31 15.57
N TYR A 100 3.11 14.35 14.67
CA TYR A 100 1.94 13.48 14.63
C TYR A 100 2.19 12.15 15.35
N HIS A 101 3.34 11.92 15.97
CA HIS A 101 3.61 10.65 16.64
C HIS A 101 2.48 10.24 17.59
N ALA A 102 2.02 9.00 17.45
CA ALA A 102 0.94 8.40 18.23
C ALA A 102 -0.35 9.24 18.33
N PHE A 103 -0.71 9.97 17.27
CA PHE A 103 -1.95 10.77 17.21
C PHE A 103 -3.21 9.96 16.91
N LEU A 104 -3.11 8.80 16.26
CA LEU A 104 -4.24 7.91 16.04
C LEU A 104 -4.64 7.23 17.35
N SER A 105 -5.95 7.04 17.56
CA SER A 105 -6.43 6.20 18.65
C SER A 105 -6.19 4.71 18.32
N THR A 106 -6.28 3.83 19.33
CA THR A 106 -6.23 2.37 19.11
C THR A 106 -7.28 1.91 18.10
N ASN A 107 -8.51 2.44 18.21
CA ASN A 107 -9.61 2.10 17.30
C ASN A 107 -9.33 2.58 15.86
N ASP A 108 -8.73 3.76 15.69
CA ASP A 108 -8.36 4.28 14.38
C ASP A 108 -7.30 3.39 13.72
N ARG A 109 -6.27 2.99 14.48
CA ARG A 109 -5.24 2.06 13.99
C ARG A 109 -5.85 0.72 13.60
N GLU A 110 -6.66 0.12 14.45
CA GLU A 110 -7.32 -1.16 14.17
C GLU A 110 -8.17 -1.11 12.90
N LEU A 111 -8.94 -0.03 12.73
CA LEU A 111 -9.74 0.21 11.52
C LEU A 111 -8.86 0.27 10.27
N VAL A 112 -7.83 1.11 10.29
CA VAL A 112 -6.95 1.32 9.14
C VAL A 112 -6.14 0.05 8.82
N PHE A 113 -5.66 -0.68 9.84
CA PHE A 113 -5.00 -1.97 9.68
C PHE A 113 -5.91 -3.03 9.04
N GLN A 114 -7.17 -3.09 9.46
CA GLN A 114 -8.13 -4.00 8.85
C GLN A 114 -8.38 -3.63 7.39
N GLN A 115 -8.53 -2.35 7.08
CA GLN A 115 -8.70 -1.86 5.71
C GLN A 115 -7.49 -2.18 4.82
N ALA A 116 -6.27 -2.17 5.35
CA ALA A 116 -5.08 -2.58 4.61
C ALA A 116 -5.11 -4.06 4.21
N LEU A 117 -5.59 -4.94 5.11
CA LEU A 117 -5.77 -6.38 4.82
C LEU A 117 -6.90 -6.63 3.82
N ASP A 118 -7.96 -5.84 3.90
CA ASP A 118 -9.17 -6.01 3.08
C ASP A 118 -8.98 -5.47 1.66
N TYR A 119 -8.32 -4.32 1.49
CA TYR A 119 -8.27 -3.59 0.21
C TYR A 119 -7.79 -4.46 -0.96
N LEU A 120 -6.59 -5.04 -0.83
CA LEU A 120 -6.02 -5.92 -1.85
C LEU A 120 -6.84 -7.21 -2.02
N THR A 121 -7.73 -7.57 -1.10
CA THR A 121 -8.61 -8.73 -1.20
C THR A 121 -9.92 -8.40 -1.93
N ILE A 122 -10.51 -7.21 -1.71
CA ILE A 122 -11.80 -6.80 -2.30
C ILE A 122 -11.68 -6.10 -3.65
N GLU A 123 -10.51 -5.57 -4.00
CA GLU A 123 -10.30 -4.84 -5.24
C GLU A 123 -10.33 -5.78 -6.47
N HIS A 124 -10.80 -5.29 -7.62
CA HIS A 124 -10.89 -6.07 -8.86
C HIS A 124 -10.30 -5.33 -10.07
N ASP A 125 -10.01 -4.02 -9.93
CA ASP A 125 -9.44 -3.20 -10.99
C ASP A 125 -7.93 -3.05 -10.82
N TRP A 126 -7.16 -3.89 -11.50
CA TRP A 126 -5.69 -3.94 -11.42
C TRP A 126 -4.98 -2.95 -12.34
N SER A 127 -5.62 -1.82 -12.65
CA SER A 127 -5.05 -0.83 -13.55
C SER A 127 -3.77 -0.21 -12.98
N GLY A 128 -2.68 -0.32 -13.73
CA GLY A 128 -1.41 0.37 -13.50
C GLY A 128 -1.44 1.78 -14.08
N TYR A 129 -1.18 1.88 -15.39
CA TYR A 129 -1.26 3.12 -16.17
C TYR A 129 -2.46 3.13 -17.11
N ASP A 130 -3.12 4.28 -17.21
CA ASP A 130 -4.12 4.58 -18.24
C ASP A 130 -3.73 5.86 -18.98
N GLU A 131 -3.90 5.88 -20.31
CA GLU A 131 -3.48 7.02 -21.15
C GLU A 131 -4.20 8.33 -20.80
N LYS A 132 -5.44 8.26 -20.29
CA LYS A 132 -6.24 9.44 -19.95
C LYS A 132 -6.15 9.78 -18.47
N LEU A 133 -6.14 8.76 -17.63
CA LEU A 133 -6.22 8.90 -16.18
C LEU A 133 -4.84 8.89 -15.51
N GLY A 134 -3.77 8.64 -16.24
CA GLY A 134 -2.41 8.54 -15.73
C GLY A 134 -2.20 7.29 -14.87
N TRP A 135 -1.33 7.40 -13.86
CA TRP A 135 -1.05 6.30 -12.94
C TRP A 135 -2.20 6.10 -11.95
N ILE A 136 -2.88 4.98 -12.06
CA ILE A 136 -3.90 4.55 -11.10
C ILE A 136 -3.27 3.70 -10.02
N HIS A 137 -2.34 2.81 -10.39
CA HIS A 137 -1.50 2.03 -9.46
C HIS A 137 -2.28 1.27 -8.39
N THR A 138 -3.42 0.67 -8.74
CA THR A 138 -4.33 0.08 -7.75
C THR A 138 -3.64 -0.95 -6.85
N ALA A 139 -3.00 -1.97 -7.43
CA ALA A 139 -2.28 -2.97 -6.63
C ALA A 139 -0.99 -2.41 -6.01
N ALA A 140 -0.33 -1.45 -6.68
CA ALA A 140 0.91 -0.85 -6.19
C ALA A 140 0.67 -0.03 -4.90
N HIS A 141 -0.32 0.86 -4.89
CA HIS A 141 -0.68 1.63 -3.70
C HIS A 141 -1.29 0.75 -2.60
N GLY A 142 -2.01 -0.31 -2.97
CA GLY A 142 -2.46 -1.31 -2.02
C GLY A 142 -1.31 -2.05 -1.32
N ALA A 143 -0.26 -2.38 -2.07
CA ALA A 143 0.95 -2.97 -1.52
C ALA A 143 1.66 -2.01 -0.57
N ASP A 144 1.79 -0.72 -0.95
CA ASP A 144 2.35 0.32 -0.09
C ASP A 144 1.57 0.46 1.22
N PHE A 145 0.24 0.39 1.15
CA PHE A 145 -0.62 0.51 2.32
C PHE A 145 -0.53 -0.71 3.24
N LEU A 146 -0.50 -1.92 2.67
CA LEU A 146 -0.28 -3.13 3.43
C LEU A 146 1.13 -3.16 4.07
N LEU A 147 2.15 -2.65 3.38
CA LEU A 147 3.49 -2.48 3.92
C LEU A 147 3.49 -1.52 5.11
N ALA A 148 2.95 -0.31 4.94
CA ALA A 148 2.88 0.70 6.00
C ALA A 148 2.13 0.19 7.23
N ALA A 149 1.00 -0.49 7.04
CA ALA A 149 0.24 -1.11 8.13
C ALA A 149 1.05 -2.20 8.84
N SER A 150 1.59 -3.17 8.09
CA SER A 150 2.31 -4.31 8.66
C SER A 150 3.61 -3.93 9.38
N CYS A 151 4.26 -2.85 8.97
CA CYS A 151 5.48 -2.35 9.60
C CYS A 151 5.23 -1.44 10.82
N HIS A 152 4.00 -1.02 11.06
CA HIS A 152 3.69 -0.18 12.22
C HIS A 152 3.92 -0.95 13.54
N ASP A 153 4.50 -0.29 14.55
CA ASP A 153 4.86 -0.89 15.84
C ASP A 153 3.66 -1.41 16.64
N GLN A 154 2.45 -0.87 16.37
CA GLN A 154 1.21 -1.28 17.01
C GLN A 154 0.43 -2.30 16.17
N PHE A 155 0.93 -2.68 14.98
CA PHE A 155 0.31 -3.73 14.18
C PHE A 155 0.59 -5.09 14.82
N PRO A 156 -0.44 -5.89 15.17
CA PRO A 156 -0.23 -7.14 15.89
C PRO A 156 0.53 -8.18 15.07
N ASP A 157 1.61 -8.73 15.63
CA ASP A 157 2.47 -9.70 14.95
C ASP A 157 1.72 -10.98 14.56
N GLU A 158 0.68 -11.37 15.33
CA GLU A 158 -0.18 -12.51 15.00
C GLU A 158 -0.93 -12.33 13.67
N LYS A 159 -1.03 -11.09 13.15
CA LYS A 159 -1.64 -10.80 11.84
C LYS A 159 -0.65 -10.93 10.68
N SER A 160 0.65 -11.20 10.90
CA SER A 160 1.63 -11.39 9.82
C SER A 160 1.23 -12.48 8.82
N LYS A 161 0.59 -13.56 9.28
CA LYS A 161 0.04 -14.59 8.41
C LYS A 161 -1.11 -14.09 7.54
N ALA A 162 -1.95 -13.20 8.06
CA ALA A 162 -3.03 -12.57 7.30
C ALA A 162 -2.45 -11.63 6.22
N VAL A 163 -1.38 -10.88 6.54
CA VAL A 163 -0.64 -10.06 5.57
C VAL A 163 -0.13 -10.94 4.41
N TRP A 164 0.51 -12.07 4.72
CA TRP A 164 0.94 -13.03 3.69
C TRP A 164 -0.23 -13.54 2.84
N GLN A 165 -1.34 -13.91 3.47
CA GLN A 165 -2.55 -14.37 2.76
C GLN A 165 -3.13 -13.29 1.85
N THR A 166 -3.11 -12.02 2.25
CA THR A 166 -3.54 -10.91 1.40
C THR A 166 -2.66 -10.78 0.16
N ILE A 167 -1.33 -10.92 0.28
CA ILE A 167 -0.40 -10.92 -0.86
C ILE A 167 -0.71 -12.08 -1.81
N VAL A 168 -0.85 -13.29 -1.29
CA VAL A 168 -1.18 -14.48 -2.09
C VAL A 168 -2.52 -14.32 -2.79
N THR A 169 -3.52 -13.79 -2.08
CA THR A 169 -4.85 -13.51 -2.66
C THR A 169 -4.75 -12.50 -3.79
N CYS A 170 -3.96 -11.43 -3.61
CA CYS A 170 -3.69 -10.46 -4.67
C CYS A 170 -3.08 -11.15 -5.90
N LEU A 171 -2.02 -11.94 -5.72
CA LEU A 171 -1.35 -12.63 -6.84
C LEU A 171 -2.26 -13.63 -7.57
N THR A 172 -3.08 -14.38 -6.83
CA THR A 172 -3.89 -15.49 -7.36
C THR A 172 -5.18 -15.04 -8.03
N LYS A 173 -5.68 -13.83 -7.77
CA LYS A 173 -6.90 -13.32 -8.43
C LYS A 173 -6.64 -12.50 -9.68
N GLN A 174 -5.39 -12.35 -10.08
CA GLN A 174 -5.03 -11.58 -11.27
C GLN A 174 -5.59 -12.24 -12.54
N SER A 175 -6.02 -11.39 -13.47
CA SER A 175 -6.45 -11.78 -14.82
C SER A 175 -5.46 -11.38 -15.91
N LYS A 176 -4.39 -10.67 -15.52
CA LYS A 176 -3.32 -10.15 -16.37
C LYS A 176 -2.00 -10.15 -15.60
N VAL A 177 -0.89 -10.04 -16.33
CA VAL A 177 0.41 -9.78 -15.72
C VAL A 177 0.46 -8.34 -15.22
N PHE A 178 1.08 -8.13 -14.07
CA PHE A 178 1.40 -6.81 -13.55
C PHE A 178 2.25 -6.00 -14.55
N SER A 179 2.10 -4.68 -14.52
CA SER A 179 2.61 -3.81 -15.60
C SER A 179 3.27 -2.52 -15.12
N ALA A 180 3.22 -2.25 -13.83
CA ALA A 180 3.66 -1.02 -13.19
C ALA A 180 4.46 -1.27 -11.90
N GLY A 181 5.11 -2.42 -11.78
CA GLY A 181 5.98 -2.77 -10.65
C GLY A 181 5.24 -3.18 -9.38
N GLU A 182 4.00 -3.63 -9.51
CA GLU A 182 3.17 -4.07 -8.39
C GLU A 182 3.79 -5.26 -7.64
N GLU A 183 4.39 -6.20 -8.37
CA GLU A 183 5.11 -7.35 -7.81
C GLU A 183 6.32 -6.94 -6.97
N ILE A 184 7.01 -5.86 -7.37
CA ILE A 184 8.20 -5.36 -6.66
C ILE A 184 7.77 -4.81 -5.31
N ARG A 185 6.67 -4.03 -5.28
CA ARG A 185 6.12 -3.45 -4.03
C ARG A 185 5.51 -4.51 -3.13
N LEU A 186 4.80 -5.49 -3.69
CA LEU A 186 4.30 -6.64 -2.91
C LEU A 186 5.45 -7.42 -2.27
N ALA A 187 6.58 -7.61 -2.97
CA ALA A 187 7.74 -8.34 -2.46
C ALA A 187 8.45 -7.61 -1.30
N GLN A 188 8.32 -6.28 -1.18
CA GLN A 188 8.88 -5.54 -0.04
C GLN A 188 8.25 -5.95 1.29
N ILE A 189 6.97 -6.32 1.30
CA ILE A 189 6.24 -6.64 2.54
C ILE A 189 6.90 -7.78 3.33
N PRO A 190 7.09 -9.00 2.78
CA PRO A 190 7.78 -10.07 3.50
C PRO A 190 9.24 -9.75 3.82
N VAL A 191 9.92 -8.91 3.02
CA VAL A 191 11.28 -8.44 3.33
C VAL A 191 11.28 -7.65 4.63
N TYR A 192 10.40 -6.65 4.75
CA TYR A 192 10.34 -5.82 5.96
C TYR A 192 9.75 -6.56 7.16
N LEU A 193 8.83 -7.50 6.96
CA LEU A 193 8.38 -8.39 8.04
C LEU A 193 9.55 -9.19 8.63
N LEU A 194 10.47 -9.68 7.79
CA LEU A 194 11.66 -10.39 8.25
C LEU A 194 12.67 -9.43 8.93
N LEU A 195 12.95 -8.28 8.31
CA LEU A 195 13.89 -7.28 8.84
C LEU A 195 13.46 -6.70 10.19
N ASN A 196 12.14 -6.56 10.40
CA ASN A 196 11.56 -6.07 11.65
C ASN A 196 11.26 -7.20 12.64
N GLU A 197 11.76 -8.41 12.40
CA GLU A 197 11.60 -9.59 13.27
C GLU A 197 10.14 -9.99 13.55
N LYS A 198 9.19 -9.53 12.71
CA LYS A 198 7.76 -9.89 12.80
C LYS A 198 7.46 -11.28 12.26
N VAL A 199 8.37 -11.83 11.46
CA VAL A 199 8.30 -13.17 10.86
C VAL A 199 9.70 -13.76 10.86
N SER A 200 9.83 -15.02 11.27
CA SER A 200 11.10 -15.75 11.21
C SER A 200 11.41 -16.29 9.81
N SER A 201 12.69 -16.55 9.52
CA SER A 201 13.10 -17.21 8.27
C SER A 201 12.39 -18.56 8.06
N GLN A 202 12.18 -19.32 9.14
CA GLN A 202 11.46 -20.59 9.08
C GLN A 202 10.00 -20.40 8.65
N GLU A 203 9.29 -19.45 9.26
CA GLU A 203 7.89 -19.17 8.91
C GLU A 203 7.75 -18.73 7.44
N LEU A 204 8.59 -17.80 6.99
CA LEU A 204 8.56 -17.34 5.61
C LEU A 204 8.90 -18.48 4.62
N THR A 205 9.89 -19.32 4.95
CA THR A 205 10.24 -20.52 4.17
C THR A 205 9.06 -21.48 4.06
N GLU A 206 8.37 -21.76 5.17
CA GLU A 206 7.19 -22.62 5.18
C GLU A 206 6.04 -22.03 4.36
N TRP A 207 5.86 -20.71 4.39
CA TRP A 207 4.82 -20.04 3.62
C TRP A 207 5.10 -20.09 2.10
N ILE A 208 6.32 -19.81 1.67
CA ILE A 208 6.76 -19.92 0.27
C ILE A 208 6.62 -21.38 -0.21
N SER A 209 7.02 -22.33 0.62
CA SER A 209 6.91 -23.77 0.32
C SER A 209 5.47 -24.26 0.22
N LYS A 210 4.47 -23.50 0.70
CA LYS A 210 3.05 -23.83 0.60
C LYS A 210 2.33 -23.06 -0.52
N LEU A 211 3.04 -22.21 -1.27
CA LEU A 211 2.47 -21.56 -2.44
C LEU A 211 2.08 -22.62 -3.48
N ASP A 212 0.80 -22.61 -3.83
CA ASP A 212 0.19 -23.45 -4.83
C ASP A 212 -0.59 -22.54 -5.77
N PHE A 213 -0.21 -22.53 -7.05
CA PHE A 213 -0.84 -21.70 -8.05
C PHE A 213 -1.58 -22.60 -9.02
N PRO A 214 -2.84 -22.26 -9.36
CA PRO A 214 -3.61 -23.05 -10.29
C PRO A 214 -2.89 -23.12 -11.65
N ASN A 215 -3.14 -24.19 -12.40
CA ASN A 215 -2.63 -24.42 -13.76
C ASN A 215 -3.69 -25.17 -14.57
N GLN A 216 -4.93 -24.69 -14.50
CA GLN A 216 -6.11 -25.32 -15.10
C GLN A 216 -6.63 -24.52 -16.30
N GLU A 217 -6.56 -23.19 -16.23
CA GLU A 217 -7.13 -22.28 -17.20
C GLU A 217 -6.05 -21.38 -17.82
N PRO A 218 -6.22 -20.86 -19.05
CA PRO A 218 -5.24 -19.95 -19.67
C PRO A 218 -4.89 -18.73 -18.81
N VAL A 219 -5.84 -18.23 -18.02
CA VAL A 219 -5.61 -17.11 -17.08
C VAL A 219 -4.60 -17.44 -15.99
N ASP A 220 -4.45 -18.73 -15.66
CA ASP A 220 -3.50 -19.18 -14.65
C ASP A 220 -2.06 -18.95 -15.05
N TYR A 221 -1.78 -18.90 -16.36
CA TYR A 221 -0.46 -18.52 -16.86
C TYR A 221 -0.06 -17.10 -16.43
N PHE A 222 -0.99 -16.15 -16.42
CA PHE A 222 -0.71 -14.79 -15.95
C PHE A 222 -0.45 -14.73 -14.45
N ARG A 223 -1.20 -15.52 -13.67
CA ARG A 223 -1.01 -15.64 -12.22
C ARG A 223 0.33 -16.27 -11.89
N TRP A 224 0.69 -17.32 -12.62
CA TRP A 224 2.00 -17.95 -12.55
C TRP A 224 3.12 -16.96 -12.89
N LEU A 225 3.02 -16.20 -13.99
CA LEU A 225 4.01 -15.16 -14.32
C LEU A 225 4.17 -14.12 -13.19
N ASN A 226 3.06 -13.64 -12.62
CA ASN A 226 3.11 -12.71 -11.50
C ASN A 226 3.79 -13.33 -10.27
N LEU A 227 3.55 -14.60 -9.98
CA LEU A 227 4.27 -15.32 -8.93
C LEU A 227 5.77 -15.38 -9.21
N GLN A 228 6.17 -15.74 -10.43
CA GLN A 228 7.57 -15.83 -10.83
C GLN A 228 8.28 -14.48 -10.64
N HIS A 229 7.65 -13.38 -11.08
CA HIS A 229 8.21 -12.04 -10.91
C HIS A 229 8.25 -11.59 -9.44
N PHE A 230 7.21 -11.90 -8.66
CA PHE A 230 7.16 -11.63 -7.21
C PHE A 230 8.27 -12.36 -6.46
N LEU A 231 8.42 -13.67 -6.69
CA LEU A 231 9.45 -14.48 -6.04
C LEU A 231 10.87 -14.07 -6.45
N SER A 232 11.07 -13.73 -7.73
CA SER A 232 12.33 -13.18 -8.21
C SER A 232 12.65 -11.84 -7.51
N SER A 233 11.67 -10.95 -7.41
CA SER A 233 11.82 -9.68 -6.71
C SER A 233 12.14 -9.88 -5.23
N LEU A 234 11.43 -10.79 -4.55
CA LEU A 234 11.66 -11.15 -3.16
C LEU A 234 13.10 -11.66 -2.94
N TYR A 235 13.57 -12.57 -3.79
CA TYR A 235 14.93 -13.09 -3.73
C TYR A 235 15.98 -11.98 -3.81
N PHE A 236 15.87 -11.11 -4.82
CA PHE A 236 16.84 -10.04 -5.03
C PHE A 236 16.78 -8.97 -3.95
N GLN A 237 15.59 -8.64 -3.45
CA GLN A 237 15.44 -7.68 -2.36
C GLN A 237 16.03 -8.22 -1.06
N LEU A 238 15.71 -9.46 -0.66
CA LEU A 238 16.33 -10.12 0.51
C LEU A 238 17.85 -10.16 0.39
N LYS A 239 18.37 -10.52 -0.78
CA LYS A 239 19.81 -10.55 -1.05
C LYS A 239 20.44 -9.17 -0.91
N SER A 240 19.80 -8.13 -1.45
CA SER A 240 20.30 -6.75 -1.38
C SER A 240 20.35 -6.22 0.05
N GLN A 241 19.40 -6.63 0.89
CA GLN A 241 19.33 -6.29 2.31
C GLN A 241 20.19 -7.21 3.19
N GLN A 242 20.94 -8.15 2.61
CA GLN A 242 21.74 -9.15 3.33
C GLN A 242 20.91 -10.02 4.30
N ALA A 243 19.62 -10.20 4.00
CA ALA A 243 18.65 -10.94 4.80
C ALA A 243 18.21 -12.27 4.17
N LEU A 244 18.82 -12.67 3.05
CA LEU A 244 18.51 -13.93 2.37
C LEU A 244 19.13 -15.12 3.11
N ALA A 245 18.35 -15.77 3.96
CA ALA A 245 18.71 -17.07 4.55
C ALA A 245 18.72 -18.17 3.48
N GLU A 246 19.56 -19.19 3.68
CA GLU A 246 19.77 -20.28 2.71
C GLU A 246 18.46 -21.03 2.43
N GLU A 247 17.69 -21.33 3.47
CA GLU A 247 16.42 -22.03 3.38
C GLU A 247 15.34 -21.23 2.62
N ILE A 248 15.34 -19.90 2.76
CA ILE A 248 14.43 -19.02 2.01
C ILE A 248 14.84 -19.03 0.53
N GLY A 249 16.14 -18.91 0.25
CA GLY A 249 16.68 -18.98 -1.11
C GLY A 249 16.29 -20.27 -1.81
N GLN A 250 16.49 -21.41 -1.15
CA GLN A 250 16.11 -22.72 -1.66
C GLN A 250 14.59 -22.85 -1.88
N ALA A 251 13.77 -22.36 -0.93
CA ALA A 251 12.31 -22.40 -1.08
C ALA A 251 11.82 -21.57 -2.27
N ILE A 252 12.44 -20.41 -2.53
CA ILE A 252 12.15 -19.57 -3.69
C ILE A 252 12.61 -20.28 -4.98
N GLU A 253 13.85 -20.75 -5.03
CA GLU A 253 14.42 -21.41 -6.22
C GLU A 253 13.61 -22.66 -6.62
N ASN A 254 13.13 -23.44 -5.65
CA ASN A 254 12.25 -24.60 -5.89
C ASN A 254 10.87 -24.23 -6.46
N ARG A 255 10.48 -22.95 -6.39
CA ARG A 255 9.21 -22.43 -6.92
C ARG A 255 9.40 -21.71 -8.25
N ILE A 256 10.63 -21.39 -8.62
CA ILE A 256 10.96 -20.80 -9.91
C ILE A 256 11.27 -21.92 -10.90
N GLU A 257 10.33 -22.19 -11.80
CA GLU A 257 10.55 -23.17 -12.86
C GLU A 257 11.38 -22.54 -13.99
N THR A 258 12.35 -23.29 -14.50
CA THR A 258 13.05 -22.92 -15.74
C THR A 258 12.15 -23.28 -16.92
N ALA A 259 11.82 -22.27 -17.73
CA ALA A 259 10.98 -22.42 -18.92
C ALA A 259 11.60 -23.31 -19.99
#